data_AF-A0A7T1IBK0-F1
#
_entry.id   AF-A0A7T1IBK0-F1
#
_cell.length_a   1.000
_cell.length_b   1.000
_cell.length_c   1.000
_cell.angle_alpha   90.00
_cell.angle_beta   90.00
_cell.angle_gamma   90.00
#
_symmetry.space_group_name_H-M   'P 1'
#
loop_
_entity.id
_entity.type
_entity.pdbx_description
1 polymer ?
#
loop_
_entity_poly.entity_id
_entity_poly.type
_entity_poly.pdbx_seq_one_letter_code
_entity_poly.pdbx_strand_id
1 'polypeptide(L)'
;MQRSNTWIWLLLLALLLLAPGPAGRFLLDLLGGLTLLFLLLPLLLGAAGFVAWQVLQRRLRPCPACGFTSTAPDLCPACGSPLDGGSNPTSSQDQLDASNITIDVEVVEED
;
A
#
# COMPACT_ATOMS: atom_id res chain seq x y z
N MET A 1 32.59 -56.54 -8.01
CA MET A 1 32.58 -55.08 -8.17
C MET A 1 32.54 -54.45 -6.78
N GLN A 2 33.70 -54.16 -6.19
CA GLN A 2 33.79 -53.44 -4.92
C GLN A 2 33.56 -51.96 -5.22
N ARG A 3 32.35 -51.45 -5.00
CA ARG A 3 32.12 -50.00 -4.96
C ARG A 3 32.84 -49.51 -3.71
N SER A 4 34.10 -49.09 -3.88
CA SER A 4 34.91 -48.57 -2.79
C SER A 4 34.14 -47.45 -2.12
N ASN A 5 34.02 -47.54 -0.80
CA ASN A 5 33.28 -46.61 0.03
C ASN A 5 34.00 -45.25 0.19
N THR A 6 34.72 -44.82 -0.85
CA THR A 6 35.55 -43.62 -0.92
C THR A 6 34.71 -42.35 -0.79
N TRP A 7 33.48 -42.38 -1.30
CA TRP A 7 32.53 -41.27 -1.15
C TRP A 7 32.15 -41.01 0.30
N ILE A 8 31.94 -42.06 1.10
CA ILE A 8 31.63 -41.91 2.54
C ILE A 8 32.85 -41.38 3.29
N TRP A 9 34.05 -41.85 2.96
CA TRP A 9 35.28 -41.32 3.55
C TRP A 9 35.54 -39.85 3.18
N LEU A 10 35.26 -39.44 1.95
CA LEU A 10 35.37 -38.04 1.54
C LEU A 10 34.33 -37.15 2.23
N LEU A 11 33.09 -37.62 2.38
CA LEU A 11 32.05 -36.89 3.11
C LEU A 11 32.43 -36.76 4.60
N LEU A 12 32.95 -37.82 5.21
CA LEU A 12 33.40 -37.82 6.60
C LEU A 12 34.61 -36.90 6.78
N LEU A 13 35.58 -36.92 5.86
CA LEU A 13 36.74 -36.02 5.88
C LEU A 13 36.30 -34.56 5.71
N ALA A 14 35.39 -34.28 4.78
CA ALA A 14 34.81 -32.95 4.60
C ALA A 14 34.07 -32.48 5.86
N LEU A 15 33.28 -33.35 6.47
CA LEU A 15 32.57 -33.08 7.73
C LEU A 15 33.55 -32.83 8.88
N LEU A 16 34.64 -33.59 8.95
CA LEU A 16 35.69 -33.46 9.96
C LEU A 16 36.56 -32.21 9.76
N LEU A 17 36.76 -31.75 8.51
CA LEU A 17 37.40 -30.46 8.21
C LEU A 17 36.45 -29.26 8.46
N LEU A 18 35.14 -29.44 8.28
CA LEU A 18 34.13 -28.45 8.62
C LEU A 18 33.95 -28.31 10.13
N ALA A 19 34.19 -29.37 10.91
CA ALA A 19 33.87 -29.41 12.33
C ALA A 19 34.74 -28.48 13.24
N PRO A 20 36.03 -28.18 12.93
CA PRO A 20 36.79 -27.18 13.68
C PRO A 20 37.45 -26.08 12.82
N GLY A 21 37.09 -25.95 11.54
CA GLY A 21 37.72 -25.01 10.59
C GLY A 21 36.98 -23.68 10.41
N PRO A 22 37.67 -22.58 10.01
CA PRO A 22 37.04 -21.30 9.71
C PRO A 22 35.97 -21.43 8.61
N ALA A 23 36.18 -22.32 7.63
CA ALA A 23 35.23 -22.58 6.56
C ALA A 23 33.88 -23.13 7.07
N GLY A 24 33.88 -23.97 8.11
CA GLY A 24 32.65 -24.48 8.72
C GLY A 24 31.87 -23.39 9.44
N ARG A 25 32.58 -22.52 10.18
CA ARG A 25 31.98 -21.36 10.83
C ARG A 25 31.41 -20.37 9.82
N PHE A 26 32.11 -20.12 8.71
CA PHE A 26 31.59 -19.32 7.60
C PHE A 26 30.30 -19.91 6.99
N LEU A 27 30.23 -21.22 6.79
CA LEU A 27 29.01 -21.87 6.29
C LEU A 27 27.85 -21.73 7.28
N LEU A 28 28.12 -21.89 8.57
CA LEU A 28 27.11 -21.74 9.62
C LEU A 28 26.64 -20.29 9.76
N ASP A 29 27.54 -19.31 9.67
CA ASP A 29 27.20 -17.89 9.69
C ASP A 29 26.40 -17.48 8.44
N LEU A 30 26.74 -18.03 7.27
CA LEU A 30 26.00 -17.78 6.03
C LEU A 30 24.60 -18.41 6.08
N LEU A 31 24.49 -19.64 6.58
CA LEU A 31 23.21 -20.33 6.74
C LEU A 31 22.35 -19.67 7.83
N GLY A 32 22.97 -19.24 8.93
CA GLY A 32 22.33 -18.47 9.99
C GLY A 32 21.86 -17.11 9.50
N GLY A 33 22.69 -16.39 8.74
CA GLY A 33 22.33 -15.12 8.13
C GLY A 33 21.19 -15.27 7.12
N LEU A 34 21.22 -16.32 6.30
CA LEU A 34 20.17 -16.59 5.32
C LEU A 34 18.85 -16.97 6.00
N THR A 35 18.87 -17.85 7.00
CA THR A 35 17.67 -18.21 7.77
C THR A 35 17.09 -16.99 8.50
N LEU A 36 17.95 -16.15 9.10
CA LEU A 36 17.52 -14.90 9.70
C LEU A 36 16.91 -13.95 8.66
N LEU A 37 17.53 -13.81 7.49
CA LEU A 37 16.99 -12.97 6.41
C LEU A 37 15.60 -13.47 5.97
N PHE A 38 15.44 -14.78 5.73
CA PHE A 38 14.15 -15.36 5.34
C PHE A 38 13.07 -15.20 6.42
N LEU A 39 13.45 -15.13 7.70
CA LEU A 39 12.52 -14.90 8.79
C LEU A 39 12.19 -13.42 8.98
N LEU A 40 13.23 -12.57 8.93
CA LEU A 40 13.13 -11.15 9.19
C LEU A 40 12.49 -10.39 8.03
N LEU A 41 12.76 -10.80 6.79
CA LEU A 41 12.23 -10.18 5.58
C LEU A 41 10.70 -10.18 5.53
N PRO A 42 9.98 -11.32 5.65
CA PRO A 42 8.52 -11.31 5.68
C PRO A 42 7.97 -10.61 6.92
N LEU A 43 8.67 -10.66 8.06
CA LEU A 43 8.26 -9.95 9.26
C LEU A 43 8.30 -8.43 9.07
N LEU A 44 9.37 -7.91 8.47
CA LEU A 44 9.54 -6.51 8.12
C LEU A 44 8.52 -6.07 7.07
N LEU A 45 8.31 -6.86 6.02
CA LEU A 45 7.29 -6.59 5.00
C LEU A 45 5.88 -6.59 5.60
N GLY A 46 5.59 -7.53 6.50
CA GLY A 46 4.32 -7.59 7.22
C GLY A 46 4.10 -6.36 8.10
N ALA A 47 5.12 -5.96 8.87
CA ALA A 47 5.07 -4.75 9.70
C ALA A 47 4.87 -3.48 8.83
N ALA A 48 5.64 -3.34 7.75
CA ALA A 48 5.52 -2.22 6.82
C ALA A 48 4.13 -2.19 6.14
N GLY A 49 3.64 -3.35 5.70
CA GLY A 49 2.30 -3.50 5.11
C GLY A 49 1.20 -3.14 6.09
N PHE A 50 1.32 -3.56 7.35
CA PHE A 50 0.37 -3.21 8.41
C PHE A 50 0.32 -1.70 8.67
N VAL A 51 1.49 -1.06 8.77
CA VAL A 51 1.58 0.40 8.92
C VAL A 51 0.98 1.12 7.71
N ALA A 52 1.32 0.69 6.49
CA ALA A 52 0.76 1.24 5.26
C ALA A 52 -0.77 1.10 5.21
N TRP A 53 -1.30 -0.05 5.63
CA TRP A 53 -2.73 -0.31 5.70
C TRP A 53 -3.44 0.62 6.68
N GLN A 54 -2.88 0.84 7.87
CA GLN A 54 -3.45 1.80 8.83
C GLN A 54 -3.47 3.23 8.28
N VAL A 55 -2.41 3.63 7.58
CA VAL A 55 -2.36 4.95 6.93
C VAL A 55 -3.44 5.08 5.86
N LEU A 56 -3.66 4.03 5.05
CA LEU A 56 -4.71 4.01 4.04
C LEU A 56 -6.10 4.08 4.67
N GLN A 57 -6.35 3.30 5.73
CA GLN A 57 -7.62 3.33 6.47
C GLN A 57 -7.93 4.71 7.05
N ARG A 58 -6.93 5.44 7.56
CA ARG A 58 -7.11 6.82 8.06
C ARG A 58 -7.50 7.83 6.98
N ARG A 59 -7.16 7.54 5.72
CA ARG A 59 -7.45 8.41 4.57
C ARG A 59 -8.81 8.13 3.93
N LEU A 60 -9.37 6.94 4.15
CA LEU A 60 -10.69 6.58 3.66
C LEU A 60 -11.76 7.33 4.48
N ARG A 61 -12.56 8.17 3.81
CA ARG A 61 -13.70 8.87 4.42
C ARG A 61 -15.00 8.22 3.93
N PRO A 62 -15.94 7.87 4.83
CA PRO A 62 -17.27 7.43 4.43
C PRO A 62 -18.12 8.64 4.02
N CYS A 63 -18.82 8.53 2.89
CA CYS A 63 -19.77 9.55 2.45
C CYS A 63 -21.00 9.62 3.38
N PRO A 64 -21.42 10.80 3.86
CA PRO A 64 -22.56 10.93 4.77
C PRO A 64 -23.92 10.64 4.11
N ALA A 65 -24.04 10.82 2.79
CA ALA A 65 -25.31 10.64 2.09
C ALA A 65 -25.58 9.17 1.70
N CYS A 66 -24.55 8.45 1.25
CA CYS A 66 -24.71 7.10 0.68
C CYS A 66 -23.80 6.02 1.29
N GLY A 67 -22.93 6.35 2.25
CA GLY A 67 -22.08 5.39 2.96
C GLY A 67 -20.89 4.84 2.16
N PHE A 68 -20.68 5.32 0.93
CA PHE A 68 -19.55 4.90 0.08
C PHE A 68 -18.21 5.41 0.64
N THR A 69 -17.22 4.53 0.79
CA THR A 69 -15.88 4.89 1.26
C THR A 69 -14.99 5.30 0.09
N SER A 70 -14.49 6.54 0.12
CA SER A 70 -13.66 7.08 -0.95
C SER A 70 -12.51 7.90 -0.38
N THR A 71 -11.44 8.02 -1.18
CA THR A 71 -10.33 8.96 -0.95
C THR A 71 -10.49 10.25 -1.77
N ALA A 72 -11.59 10.40 -2.52
CA ALA A 72 -11.84 11.56 -3.36
C ALA A 72 -12.00 12.84 -2.50
N PRO A 73 -11.45 13.99 -2.93
CA PRO A 73 -11.45 15.21 -2.13
C PRO A 73 -12.81 15.93 -2.11
N ASP A 74 -13.56 15.94 -3.22
CA ASP A 74 -14.67 16.89 -3.39
C ASP A 74 -16.05 16.23 -3.52
N LEU A 75 -16.20 15.23 -4.40
CA LEU A 75 -17.51 14.64 -4.75
C LEU A 75 -17.50 13.11 -4.61
N CYS A 76 -18.58 12.56 -4.05
CA CYS A 76 -18.75 11.12 -3.96
C CYS A 76 -18.95 10.49 -5.35
N PRO A 77 -18.09 9.55 -5.78
CA PRO A 77 -18.21 8.94 -7.12
C PRO A 77 -19.46 8.05 -7.27
N ALA A 78 -20.11 7.65 -6.17
CA ALA A 78 -21.31 6.82 -6.20
C ALA A 78 -22.61 7.63 -6.25
N CYS A 79 -22.69 8.74 -5.50
CA CYS A 79 -23.94 9.50 -5.33
C CYS A 79 -23.83 11.00 -5.64
N GLY A 80 -22.64 11.50 -5.99
CA GLY A 80 -22.41 12.90 -6.37
C GLY A 80 -22.48 13.91 -5.22
N SER A 81 -22.76 13.48 -3.98
CA SER A 81 -22.81 14.38 -2.82
C SER A 81 -21.40 14.84 -2.39
N PRO A 82 -21.25 16.05 -1.82
CA PRO A 82 -19.98 16.48 -1.24
C PRO A 82 -19.57 15.57 -0.07
N LEU A 83 -18.31 15.14 -0.04
CA LEU A 83 -17.78 14.16 0.95
C LEU A 83 -17.39 14.79 2.29
N ASP A 84 -17.05 16.06 2.27
CA ASP A 84 -16.80 16.91 3.44
C ASP A 84 -17.09 18.34 3.00
N GLY A 85 -17.49 19.23 3.90
CA GLY A 85 -17.82 20.61 3.57
C GLY A 85 -16.66 21.29 2.85
N GLY A 86 -16.70 21.27 1.51
CA GLY A 86 -15.81 21.94 0.57
C GLY A 86 -15.88 23.43 0.81
N SER A 87 -15.28 23.84 1.92
CA SER A 87 -14.79 25.18 2.16
C SER A 87 -13.57 25.31 1.27
N ASN A 88 -13.84 25.49 -0.02
CA ASN A 88 -13.05 26.40 -0.80
C ASN A 88 -13.28 27.79 -0.17
N PRO A 89 -12.32 28.43 0.51
CA PRO A 89 -12.41 29.87 0.78
C PRO A 89 -12.09 30.64 -0.51
N THR A 90 -12.76 30.31 -1.61
CA THR A 90 -12.66 31.07 -2.86
C THR A 90 -14.02 31.04 -3.53
N SER A 91 -14.54 32.26 -3.67
CA SER A 91 -15.86 32.66 -4.18
C SER A 91 -17.06 32.19 -3.36
N SER A 92 -17.22 32.81 -2.18
CA SER A 92 -18.51 33.42 -1.84
C SER A 92 -18.86 34.49 -2.88
N GLN A 93 -19.18 34.06 -4.11
CA GLN A 93 -19.88 34.90 -5.07
C GLN A 93 -21.15 34.14 -5.39
N ASP A 94 -22.20 34.57 -4.67
CA ASP A 94 -23.60 34.42 -4.99
C ASP A 94 -23.97 33.08 -5.65
N GLN A 95 -24.25 32.09 -4.80
CA GLN A 95 -25.17 31.03 -5.15
C GLN A 95 -26.56 31.67 -5.36
N LEU A 96 -26.74 32.28 -6.52
CA LEU A 96 -28.01 32.85 -6.94
C LEU A 96 -28.97 31.69 -7.17
N ASP A 97 -30.00 31.63 -6.33
CA ASP A 97 -31.09 30.69 -6.49
C ASP A 97 -31.86 31.05 -7.78
N ALA A 98 -31.93 30.11 -8.71
CA ALA A 98 -32.61 30.29 -10.00
C ALA A 98 -34.10 30.64 -9.81
N SER A 99 -34.68 30.30 -8.66
CA SER A 99 -36.07 30.67 -8.33
C SER A 99 -36.27 32.15 -7.99
N ASN A 100 -35.19 32.94 -7.82
CA ASN A 100 -35.23 34.37 -7.50
C ASN A 100 -34.78 35.27 -8.68
N ILE A 101 -34.59 34.72 -9.88
CA ILE A 101 -34.18 35.50 -11.05
C ILE A 101 -35.33 35.53 -12.07
N THR A 102 -35.70 36.74 -12.50
CA THR A 102 -36.60 36.97 -13.64
C THR A 102 -35.77 37.42 -14.83
N ILE A 103 -35.93 36.74 -15.97
CA ILE A 103 -35.28 37.10 -17.23
C ILE A 103 -36.32 37.82 -18.07
N ASP A 104 -36.04 39.07 -18.42
CA ASP A 104 -36.87 39.83 -19.34
C ASP A 104 -36.35 39.64 -20.77
N VAL A 105 -37.25 39.34 -21.71
CA VAL A 105 -36.91 39.04 -23.11
C VAL A 105 -37.59 40.08 -23.98
N GLU A 106 -36.78 40.95 -24.56
CA GLU A 106 -37.24 41.97 -25.50
C GLU A 106 -37.07 41.45 -26.93
N VAL A 107 -38.15 41.52 -27.71
CA VAL A 107 -38.14 41.12 -29.12
C VAL A 107 -37.93 42.38 -29.95
N VAL A 108 -36.82 42.42 -30.69
CA VAL A 108 -36.57 43.47 -31.68
C VAL A 108 -37.15 43.01 -33.01
N GLU A 109 -38.14 43.74 -33.50
CA GLU A 109 -38.65 43.60 -34.86
C GLU A 109 -37.75 44.44 -35.78
N GLU A 110 -37.09 43.80 -36.75
CA GLU A 110 -36.31 44.48 -37.80
C GLU A 110 -37.25 44.87 -38.95
N ASP A 111 -37.34 46.18 -39.26
CA ASP A 111 -38.06 46.78 -40.40
C ASP A 111 -37.39 46.49 -41.77
#